data_AF-A0A519H5P9-F1
#
_entry.id   AF-A0A519H5P9-F1
#
_cell.length_a   1.000
_cell.length_b   1.000
_cell.length_c   1.000
_cell.angle_alpha   90.00
_cell.angle_beta   90.00
_cell.angle_gamma   90.00
#
_symmetry.space_group_name_H-M   'P 1'
#
loop_
_entity.id
_entity.type
_entity.pdbx_description
1 polymer ?
#
loop_
_entity_poly.entity_id
_entity_poly.type
_entity_poly.pdbx_seq_one_letter_code
_entity_poly.pdbx_strand_id
1 'polypeptide(L)'
;IAVGIAVLMLIAAVLLIATTIRLSAYARRRELGIMRLVGASNRFIQTPFILEGVFAALIGSVLASVAIVLGLQFGVNGYLRERVEFVTTWVGMADAAMVIPAIIAIGLVLAAVSAGFAIRRWLRA
;
A
#
# COMPACT_ATOMS: atom_id res chain seq x y z
N ILE A 1 -17.16 13.97 1.46
CA ILE A 1 -17.46 12.56 1.14
C ILE A 1 -16.20 11.81 0.71
N ALA A 2 -15.48 12.27 -0.34
CA ALA A 2 -14.26 11.59 -0.83
C ALA A 2 -13.20 11.32 0.25
N VAL A 3 -12.88 12.31 1.10
CA VAL A 3 -11.91 12.14 2.20
C VAL A 3 -12.36 11.05 3.19
N GLY A 4 -13.66 10.98 3.51
CA GLY A 4 -14.20 9.97 4.41
C GLY A 4 -14.08 8.55 3.85
N ILE A 5 -14.37 8.39 2.56
CA ILE A 5 -14.18 7.11 1.85
C ILE A 5 -12.69 6.74 1.80
N ALA A 6 -11.81 7.71 1.54
CA ALA A 6 -10.37 7.48 1.53
C ALA A 6 -9.87 6.98 2.90
N VAL A 7 -10.27 7.63 4.00
CA VAL A 7 -9.91 7.20 5.36
C VAL A 7 -10.42 5.78 5.64
N LEU A 8 -11.66 5.47 5.27
CA LEU A 8 -12.23 4.13 5.47
C LEU A 8 -11.46 3.07 4.67
N MET A 9 -11.07 3.39 3.43
CA MET A 9 -10.25 2.50 2.60
C MET A 9 -8.85 2.29 3.18
N LEU A 10 -8.23 3.31 3.77
CA LEU A 10 -6.94 3.15 4.46
C LEU A 10 -7.08 2.19 5.65
N ILE A 11 -8.16 2.32 6.43
CA ILE A 11 -8.43 1.39 7.55
C ILE A 11 -8.62 -0.05 7.01
N ALA A 12 -9.39 -0.22 5.95
CA ALA A 12 -9.60 -1.53 5.33
C ALA A 12 -8.28 -2.13 4.82
N ALA A 13 -7.43 -1.34 4.17
CA ALA A 13 -6.12 -1.76 3.71
C ALA A 13 -5.22 -2.23 4.88
N VAL A 14 -5.16 -1.47 5.97
CA VAL A 14 -4.40 -1.84 7.18
C VAL A 14 -4.89 -3.18 7.74
N LEU A 15 -6.21 -3.36 7.83
CA LEU A 15 -6.81 -4.61 8.31
C LEU A 15 -6.47 -5.79 7.41
N LEU A 16 -6.59 -5.63 6.09
CA LEU A 16 -6.25 -6.66 5.10
C LEU A 16 -4.77 -7.04 5.16
N ILE A 17 -3.87 -6.06 5.26
CA ILE A 17 -2.43 -6.35 5.40
C ILE A 17 -2.18 -7.14 6.68
N ALA A 18 -2.80 -6.75 7.80
CA ALA A 18 -2.62 -7.42 9.08
C ALA A 18 -3.18 -8.86 9.09
N THR A 19 -4.29 -9.14 8.40
CA THR A 19 -4.84 -10.49 8.30
C THR A 19 -4.00 -11.36 7.37
N THR A 20 -3.55 -10.84 6.23
CA THR A 20 -2.70 -11.56 5.28
C THR A 20 -1.37 -11.96 5.91
N ILE A 21 -0.70 -11.05 6.63
CA ILE A 21 0.57 -11.36 7.31
C ILE A 21 0.39 -12.44 8.36
N ARG A 22 -0.71 -12.40 9.11
CA ARG A 22 -1.05 -13.41 10.11
C ARG A 22 -1.28 -14.78 9.49
N LEU A 23 -1.98 -14.82 8.36
CA LEU A 23 -2.20 -16.05 7.60
C LEU A 23 -0.88 -16.63 7.09
N SER A 24 -0.01 -15.79 6.51
CA SER A 24 1.32 -16.17 6.03
C SER A 24 2.22 -16.69 7.17
N ALA A 25 2.23 -16.01 8.32
CA ALA A 25 2.97 -16.44 9.50
C ALA A 25 2.47 -17.78 10.06
N TYR A 26 1.16 -18.02 10.06
CA TYR A 26 0.58 -19.29 10.49
C TYR A 26 0.96 -20.44 9.56
N ALA A 27 0.98 -20.20 8.24
CA ALA A 27 1.43 -21.18 7.26
C ALA A 27 2.90 -21.57 7.45
N ARG A 28 3.76 -20.62 7.81
CA ARG A 28 5.21 -20.84 8.06
C ARG A 28 5.57 -21.11 9.51
N ARG A 29 4.62 -21.39 10.40
CA ARG A 29 4.86 -21.51 11.86
C ARG A 29 5.96 -22.52 12.24
N ARG A 30 6.12 -23.60 11.47
CA ARG A 30 7.19 -24.61 11.69
C ARG A 30 8.57 -24.02 11.41
N GLU A 31 8.73 -23.33 10.28
CA GLU A 31 9.98 -22.65 9.92
C GLU A 31 10.35 -21.58 10.95
N LEU A 32 9.37 -20.75 11.36
CA LEU A 32 9.59 -19.74 12.38
C LEU A 32 9.98 -20.36 13.74
N GLY A 33 9.45 -21.55 14.06
CA GLY A 33 9.85 -22.33 15.22
C GLY A 33 11.33 -22.75 15.16
N ILE A 34 11.78 -23.27 14.02
CA ILE A 34 13.19 -23.63 13.79
C ILE A 34 14.08 -22.39 13.90
N MET A 35 13.69 -21.27 13.29
CA MET A 35 14.43 -20.00 13.38
C MET A 35 14.58 -19.52 14.83
N ARG A 36 13.56 -19.71 15.67
CA ARG A 36 13.65 -19.38 17.11
C ARG A 36 14.59 -20.32 17.86
N LEU A 37 14.62 -21.62 17.52
CA LEU A 37 15.50 -22.60 18.17
C LEU A 37 16.99 -22.33 17.91
N VAL A 38 17.32 -21.75 16.76
CA VAL A 38 18.70 -21.31 16.45
C VAL A 38 19.03 -19.91 16.99
N GLY A 39 18.16 -19.32 17.82
CA GLY A 39 18.40 -18.02 18.47
C GLY A 39 18.15 -16.81 17.59
N ALA A 40 17.41 -16.93 16.49
CA ALA A 40 17.14 -15.79 15.63
C ALA A 40 16.32 -14.71 16.35
N SER A 41 16.74 -13.45 16.21
CA SER A 41 16.04 -12.31 16.81
C SER A 41 14.64 -12.11 16.20
N ASN A 42 13.71 -11.59 16.99
CA ASN A 42 12.35 -11.28 16.52
C ASN A 42 12.32 -10.37 15.29
N ARG A 43 13.34 -9.52 15.09
CA ARG A 43 13.46 -8.65 13.92
C ARG A 43 13.79 -9.44 12.65
N PHE A 44 14.68 -10.44 12.75
CA PHE A 44 15.05 -11.30 11.63
C PHE A 44 13.86 -12.16 11.13
N ILE A 45 12.99 -12.57 12.05
CA ILE A 45 11.73 -13.26 11.76
C ILE A 45 10.73 -12.29 11.08
N GLN A 46 10.72 -11.01 11.46
CA GLN A 46 9.77 -9.99 10.97
C GLN A 46 10.10 -9.42 9.60
N THR A 47 11.39 -9.26 9.27
CA THR A 47 11.85 -8.65 8.02
C THR A 47 11.23 -9.22 6.73
N PRO A 48 11.14 -10.56 6.52
CA PRO A 48 10.56 -11.09 5.28
C PRO A 48 9.09 -10.68 5.08
N PHE A 49 8.30 -10.64 6.15
CA PHE A 49 6.88 -10.26 6.09
C PHE A 49 6.70 -8.75 5.86
N ILE A 50 7.56 -7.92 6.44
CA ILE A 50 7.55 -6.47 6.18
C ILE A 50 7.92 -6.20 4.73
N LEU A 51 8.93 -6.91 4.20
CA LEU A 51 9.32 -6.80 2.79
C LEU A 51 8.17 -7.19 1.86
N GLU A 52 7.45 -8.28 2.13
CA GLU A 52 6.28 -8.69 1.34
C GLU A 52 5.22 -7.57 1.25
N GLY A 53 4.91 -6.93 2.39
CA GLY A 53 3.98 -5.79 2.43
C GLY A 53 4.50 -4.56 1.68
N VAL A 54 5.77 -4.22 1.84
CA VAL A 54 6.41 -3.08 1.15
C VAL A 54 6.44 -3.31 -0.36
N PHE A 55 6.79 -4.51 -0.83
CA PHE A 55 6.76 -4.86 -2.26
C PHE A 55 5.35 -4.79 -2.83
N ALA A 56 4.35 -5.32 -2.11
CA ALA A 56 2.96 -5.23 -2.53
C ALA A 56 2.49 -3.77 -2.66
N ALA A 57 2.84 -2.92 -1.68
CA ALA A 57 2.51 -1.49 -1.72
C ALA A 57 3.26 -0.74 -2.83
N LEU A 58 4.53 -1.06 -3.07
CA LEU A 58 5.31 -0.48 -4.15
C LEU A 58 4.65 -0.80 -5.50
N ILE A 59 4.36 -2.07 -5.78
CA ILE A 59 3.70 -2.49 -7.02
C ILE A 59 2.32 -1.81 -7.15
N GLY A 60 1.52 -1.82 -6.08
CA GLY A 60 0.20 -1.17 -6.09
C GLY A 60 0.27 0.33 -6.35
N SER A 61 1.25 1.02 -5.77
CA SER A 61 1.45 2.46 -5.97
C SER A 61 1.96 2.81 -7.36
N VAL A 62 2.82 1.97 -7.96
CA VAL A 62 3.25 2.12 -9.36
C VAL A 62 2.05 1.94 -10.28
N LEU A 63 1.25 0.90 -10.07
CA LEU A 63 0.03 0.67 -10.85
C LEU A 63 -0.97 1.83 -10.73
N ALA A 64 -1.18 2.34 -9.51
CA ALA A 64 -2.03 3.51 -9.29
C ALA A 64 -1.49 4.76 -10.00
N SER A 65 -0.17 4.96 -9.99
CA SER A 65 0.48 6.10 -10.66
C SER A 65 0.30 6.03 -12.18
N VAL A 66 0.49 4.84 -12.77
CA VAL A 66 0.21 4.60 -14.19
C VAL A 66 -1.26 4.86 -14.50
N ALA A 67 -2.18 4.38 -13.66
CA ALA A 67 -3.61 4.62 -13.84
C ALA A 67 -3.98 6.11 -13.79
N ILE A 68 -3.35 6.91 -12.92
CA ILE A 68 -3.52 8.36 -12.87
C ILE A 68 -3.09 8.99 -14.19
N VAL A 69 -1.88 8.67 -14.67
CA VAL A 69 -1.35 9.26 -15.92
C VAL A 69 -2.22 8.90 -17.12
N LEU A 70 -2.59 7.62 -17.26
CA LEU A 70 -3.48 7.17 -18.32
C LEU A 70 -4.87 7.79 -18.22
N GLY A 71 -5.41 7.93 -17.01
CA GLY A 71 -6.70 8.58 -16.76
C GLY A 71 -6.70 10.05 -17.17
N LEU A 72 -5.59 10.77 -16.93
CA LEU A 72 -5.43 12.16 -17.38
C LEU A 72 -5.27 12.26 -18.89
N GLN A 73 -4.44 11.41 -19.50
CA GLN A 73 -4.13 11.50 -20.92
C GLN A 73 -5.31 11.04 -21.80
N PHE A 74 -5.90 9.89 -21.51
CA PHE A 74 -6.97 9.31 -22.33
C PHE A 74 -8.36 9.71 -21.86
N GLY A 75 -8.60 9.78 -20.54
CA GLY A 75 -9.90 10.14 -19.98
C GLY A 75 -10.16 11.63 -20.02
N VAL A 76 -9.27 12.42 -19.42
CA VAL A 76 -9.48 13.88 -19.33
C VAL A 76 -9.17 14.57 -20.65
N ASN A 77 -7.94 14.43 -21.17
CA ASN A 77 -7.51 15.16 -22.36
C ASN A 77 -8.10 14.63 -23.66
N GLY A 78 -8.30 13.32 -23.78
CA GLY A 78 -8.84 12.70 -24.99
C GLY A 78 -10.36 12.67 -25.10
N TYR A 79 -11.10 12.58 -23.99
CA TYR A 79 -12.56 12.39 -24.02
C TYR A 79 -13.35 13.55 -23.39
N LEU A 80 -12.93 14.03 -22.21
CA LEU A 80 -13.65 15.09 -21.49
C LEU A 80 -13.38 16.49 -22.07
N ARG A 81 -12.14 16.80 -22.47
CA ARG A 81 -11.80 18.12 -23.04
C ARG A 81 -12.50 18.41 -24.36
N GLU A 82 -12.74 17.39 -25.19
CA GLU A 82 -13.51 17.54 -26.44
C GLU A 82 -15.01 17.77 -26.21
N ARG A 83 -15.54 17.41 -25.04
CA ARG A 83 -16.98 17.43 -24.74
C ARG A 83 -17.38 18.54 -23.76
N VAL A 84 -16.47 18.98 -22.89
CA VAL A 84 -16.74 19.92 -21.80
C VAL A 84 -15.55 20.85 -21.57
N GLU A 85 -15.60 22.05 -22.16
CA GLU A 85 -14.52 23.05 -22.16
C GLU A 85 -14.14 23.56 -20.74
N PHE A 86 -15.10 23.51 -19.79
CA PHE A 86 -14.91 23.95 -18.39
C PHE A 86 -14.05 23.01 -17.52
N VAL A 87 -13.81 21.76 -17.95
CA VAL A 87 -13.09 20.76 -17.13
C VAL A 87 -11.56 20.93 -17.18
N THR A 88 -11.06 21.78 -18.07
CA THR A 88 -9.66 21.76 -18.48
C THR A 88 -8.68 22.37 -17.46
N THR A 89 -9.17 23.13 -16.47
CA THR A 89 -8.32 23.97 -15.59
C THR A 89 -8.05 23.38 -14.20
N TRP A 90 -8.75 22.33 -13.78
CA TRP A 90 -8.73 21.89 -12.37
C TRP A 90 -7.79 20.72 -12.08
N VAL A 91 -7.39 19.94 -13.10
CA VAL A 91 -6.51 18.78 -12.93
C VAL A 91 -5.52 18.71 -14.10
N GLY A 92 -4.25 18.99 -13.81
CA GLY A 92 -3.15 18.97 -14.77
C GLY A 92 -2.07 17.94 -14.46
N MET A 93 -1.09 17.82 -15.36
CA MET A 93 0.10 16.98 -15.13
C MET A 93 0.91 17.44 -13.92
N ALA A 94 0.86 18.73 -13.58
CA ALA A 94 1.50 19.28 -12.38
C ALA A 94 0.90 18.69 -11.08
N ASP A 95 -0.42 18.52 -11.02
CA ASP A 95 -1.10 17.92 -9.87
C ASP A 95 -0.74 16.43 -9.74
N ALA A 96 -0.71 15.70 -10.86
CA ALA A 96 -0.26 14.32 -10.88
C ALA A 96 1.20 14.16 -10.40
N ALA A 97 2.10 15.07 -10.81
CA ALA A 97 3.49 15.05 -10.39
C ALA A 97 3.66 15.22 -8.87
N MET A 98 2.73 15.91 -8.20
CA MET A 98 2.73 16.06 -6.74
C MET A 98 2.03 14.89 -6.04
N VAL A 99 0.95 14.36 -6.62
CA VAL A 99 0.14 13.27 -6.02
C VAL A 99 0.82 11.90 -6.12
N ILE A 100 1.47 11.60 -7.24
CA ILE A 100 2.17 10.31 -7.46
C ILE A 100 3.18 10.00 -6.33
N PRO A 101 4.15 10.87 -5.99
CA PRO A 101 5.09 10.59 -4.91
C PRO A 101 4.39 10.50 -3.54
N ALA A 102 3.32 11.26 -3.32
CA ALA A 102 2.55 11.20 -2.08
C ALA A 102 1.85 9.84 -1.90
N ILE A 103 1.22 9.29 -2.94
CA ILE A 103 0.57 7.97 -2.89
C ILE A 103 1.61 6.86 -2.64
N ILE A 104 2.76 6.92 -3.31
CA ILE A 104 3.86 5.96 -3.10
C ILE A 104 4.34 6.04 -1.65
N ALA A 105 4.62 7.25 -1.14
CA ALA A 105 5.09 7.44 0.23
C ALA A 105 4.07 6.94 1.26
N ILE A 106 2.80 7.32 1.12
CA ILE A 106 1.72 6.91 2.03
C ILE A 106 1.53 5.39 1.99
N GLY A 107 1.53 4.79 0.79
CA GLY A 107 1.40 3.35 0.61
C GLY A 107 2.54 2.57 1.28
N LEU A 108 3.79 2.97 1.06
CA LEU A 108 4.95 2.33 1.70
C LEU A 108 4.92 2.48 3.22
N VAL A 109 4.65 3.69 3.73
CA VAL A 109 4.59 3.95 5.18
C VAL A 109 3.49 3.12 5.82
N LEU A 110 2.29 3.10 5.23
CA LEU A 110 1.18 2.30 5.76
C LEU A 110 1.50 0.80 5.73
N ALA A 111 2.09 0.29 4.65
CA ALA A 111 2.46 -1.13 4.58
C ALA A 111 3.51 -1.51 5.62
N ALA A 112 4.57 -0.70 5.76
CA ALA A 112 5.63 -0.95 6.74
C ALA A 112 5.10 -0.89 8.19
N VAL A 113 4.29 0.12 8.52
CA VAL A 113 3.69 0.29 9.85
C VAL A 113 2.70 -0.83 10.15
N SER A 114 1.81 -1.16 9.21
CA SER A 114 0.80 -2.21 9.37
C SER A 114 1.45 -3.57 9.59
N ALA A 115 2.47 -3.90 8.77
CA ALA A 115 3.20 -5.15 8.87
C ALA A 115 3.96 -5.27 10.20
N GLY A 116 4.67 -4.21 10.59
CA GLY A 116 5.39 -4.16 11.86
C GLY A 116 4.46 -4.26 13.07
N PHE A 117 3.29 -3.64 13.02
CA PHE A 117 2.32 -3.68 14.12
C PHE A 117 1.65 -5.06 14.24
N ALA A 118 1.23 -5.65 13.12
CA ALA A 118 0.54 -6.94 13.09
C ALA A 118 1.37 -8.07 13.73
N ILE A 119 2.69 -8.08 13.46
CA ILE A 119 3.58 -9.14 13.95
C ILE A 119 3.96 -8.93 15.42
N ARG A 120 4.20 -7.68 15.85
CA ARG A 120 4.48 -7.38 17.27
C ARG A 120 3.34 -7.79 18.20
N ARG A 121 2.09 -7.66 17.74
CA ARG A 121 0.91 -8.11 18.51
C ARG A 121 0.87 -9.64 18.65
N TRP A 122 1.31 -10.39 17.64
CA TRP A 122 1.28 -11.85 17.64
C TRP A 122 2.46 -12.51 18.37
N LEU A 123 3.66 -11.94 18.31
CA LEU A 123 4.83 -12.50 19.00
C LEU A 123 4.82 -12.33 20.52
N ARG A 124 3.90 -11.53 21.07
CA ARG A 124 3.70 -11.39 22.53
C ARG A 124 2.63 -12.33 23.10
N ALA A 125 1.98 -13.13 22.25
CA ALA A 125 1.02 -14.16 22.66
C ALA A 125 1.68 -15.54 22.67
#